data_AF-A0A1Q4VC96-F1
#
_entry.id   AF-A0A1Q4VC96-F1
#
_cell.length_a   1.000
_cell.length_b   1.000
_cell.length_c   1.000
_cell.angle_alpha   90.00
_cell.angle_beta   90.00
_cell.angle_gamma   90.00
#
_symmetry.space_group_name_H-M   'P 1'
#
loop_
_entity.id
_entity.type
_entity.pdbx_description
1 polymer ?
#
loop_
_entity_poly.entity_id
_entity_poly.type
_entity_poly.pdbx_seq_one_letter_code
_entity_poly.pdbx_strand_id
1 'polypeptide(L)'
;MDDFENLVGSLETKFNAARLEKHGIAALTTAKIAGALYLEAVTAGVPHVLAQEMAQDFWHSETGAPAYVVVDEEEAPDADH
;
A
#
# COMPACT_ATOMS: atom_id res chain seq x y z
N MET A 1 40.37 1.16 -11.17
CA MET A 1 39.27 2.02 -10.69
C MET A 1 37.98 1.22 -10.60
N ASP A 2 37.80 0.25 -11.51
CA ASP A 2 36.66 -0.66 -11.63
C ASP A 2 36.27 -1.42 -10.35
N ASP A 3 37.22 -1.86 -9.52
CA ASP A 3 36.90 -2.59 -8.27
C ASP A 3 36.17 -1.73 -7.23
N PHE A 4 36.48 -0.43 -7.18
CA PHE A 4 35.81 0.50 -6.27
C PHE A 4 34.40 0.84 -6.75
N GLU A 5 34.23 1.04 -8.06
CA GLU A 5 32.91 1.28 -8.67
C GLU A 5 31.99 0.05 -8.53
N ASN A 6 32.52 -1.16 -8.73
CA ASN A 6 31.77 -2.40 -8.51
C ASN A 6 31.36 -2.57 -7.04
N LEU A 7 32.24 -2.21 -6.09
CA LEU A 7 31.92 -2.26 -4.66
C LEU A 7 30.80 -1.27 -4.31
N VAL A 8 30.89 -0.02 -4.76
CA VAL A 8 29.88 1.03 -4.53
C VAL A 8 28.54 0.63 -5.15
N GLY A 9 28.52 0.15 -6.40
CA GLY A 9 27.29 -0.31 -7.05
C GLY A 9 26.63 -1.50 -6.32
N SER A 10 27.44 -2.41 -5.78
CA SER A 10 26.92 -3.52 -4.96
C SER A 10 26.33 -3.06 -3.62
N LEU A 11 26.91 -2.01 -3.02
CA LEU A 11 26.43 -1.39 -1.79
C LEU A 11 25.12 -0.65 -2.01
N GLU A 12 25.02 0.15 -3.08
CA GLU A 12 23.80 0.85 -3.46
C GLU A 12 22.65 -0.13 -3.73
N THR A 13 22.92 -1.21 -4.45
CA THR A 13 21.93 -2.27 -4.71
C THR A 13 21.42 -2.89 -3.41
N LYS A 14 22.33 -3.24 -2.49
CA LYS A 14 21.95 -3.80 -1.18
C LYS A 14 21.17 -2.79 -0.34
N PHE A 15 21.56 -1.52 -0.36
CA PHE A 15 20.89 -0.47 0.40
C PHE A 15 19.47 -0.23 -0.13
N ASN A 16 19.30 -0.20 -1.46
CA ASN A 16 18.01 -0.07 -2.11
C ASN A 16 17.10 -1.28 -1.81
N ALA A 17 17.63 -2.50 -1.87
CA ALA A 17 16.88 -3.71 -1.51
C ALA A 17 16.43 -3.69 -0.04
N ALA A 18 17.32 -3.36 0.89
CA ALA A 18 16.98 -3.25 2.31
C ALA A 18 15.96 -2.15 2.59
N ARG A 19 16.06 -1.01 1.89
CA ARG A 19 15.06 0.07 1.98
C ARG A 19 13.69 -0.38 1.47
N LEU A 20 13.66 -1.08 0.34
CA LEU A 20 12.43 -1.62 -0.23
C LEU A 20 11.79 -2.67 0.70
N GLU A 21 12.59 -3.57 1.26
CA GLU A 21 12.13 -4.58 2.22
C GLU A 21 11.53 -3.91 3.46
N LYS A 22 12.21 -2.91 4.03
CA LYS A 22 11.68 -2.15 5.18
C LYS A 22 10.36 -1.46 4.85
N HIS A 23 10.26 -0.85 3.67
CA HIS A 23 9.02 -0.23 3.20
C HIS A 23 7.90 -1.26 3.02
N GLY A 24 8.20 -2.43 2.44
CA GLY A 24 7.24 -3.52 2.26
C GLY A 24 6.71 -4.06 3.60
N ILE A 25 7.61 -4.25 4.58
CA ILE A 25 7.22 -4.68 5.93
C ILE A 25 6.33 -3.63 6.60
N ALA A 26 6.66 -2.35 6.46
CA ALA A 26 5.84 -1.26 7.00
C ALA A 26 4.44 -1.26 6.37
N ALA A 27 4.35 -1.29 5.04
CA ALA A 27 3.06 -1.33 4.33
C ALA A 27 2.22 -2.56 4.70
N LEU A 28 2.84 -3.74 4.82
CA LEU A 28 2.15 -4.95 5.26
C LEU A 28 1.60 -4.81 6.69
N THR A 29 2.38 -4.19 7.58
CA THR A 29 1.97 -3.96 8.97
C THR A 29 0.79 -2.99 9.04
N THR A 30 0.85 -1.88 8.29
CA THR A 30 -0.24 -0.92 8.18
C THR A 30 -1.51 -1.58 7.63
N ALA A 31 -1.40 -2.41 6.58
CA ALA A 31 -2.55 -3.13 6.02
C ALA A 31 -3.23 -4.03 7.06
N LYS A 32 -2.43 -4.77 7.86
CA LYS A 32 -2.94 -5.62 8.93
C LYS A 32 -3.69 -4.82 10.00
N ILE A 33 -3.15 -3.66 10.40
CA ILE A 33 -3.78 -2.79 11.39
C ILE A 33 -5.08 -2.20 10.85
N ALA A 34 -5.09 -1.71 9.60
CA ALA A 34 -6.28 -1.17 8.97
C ALA A 34 -7.41 -2.21 8.89
N GLY A 35 -7.08 -3.44 8.48
CA GLY A 35 -8.05 -4.55 8.44
C GLY A 35 -8.55 -4.94 9.83
N ALA A 36 -7.70 -4.94 10.85
CA ALA A 36 -8.10 -5.19 12.23
C ALA A 36 -9.06 -4.10 12.74
N LEU A 37 -8.75 -2.82 12.48
CA LEU A 37 -9.61 -1.70 12.85
C LEU A 37 -11.01 -1.85 12.26
N TYR A 38 -11.10 -2.20 10.97
CA TYR A 38 -12.38 -2.47 10.31
C TYR A 38 -13.16 -3.60 11.01
N LEU A 39 -12.51 -4.75 11.24
CA LEU A 39 -13.17 -5.92 11.84
C LEU A 39 -13.68 -5.64 13.26
N GLU A 40 -12.87 -4.97 14.08
CA GLU A 40 -13.22 -4.60 15.44
C GLU A 40 -14.38 -3.58 15.46
N ALA A 41 -14.36 -2.58 14.57
CA ALA A 41 -15.42 -1.60 14.46
C ALA A 41 -16.77 -2.24 14.07
N VAL A 42 -16.77 -3.10 13.05
CA VAL A 42 -17.99 -3.83 12.64
C VAL A 42 -18.50 -4.72 13.78
N THR A 43 -17.60 -5.41 14.48
CA THR A 43 -17.96 -6.27 15.62
C THR A 43 -18.55 -5.46 16.79
N ALA A 44 -18.08 -4.23 16.98
CA ALA A 44 -18.63 -3.29 17.97
C ALA A 44 -19.97 -2.67 17.55
N GLY A 45 -20.51 -3.01 16.37
CA GLY A 45 -21.79 -2.51 15.86
C GLY A 45 -21.69 -1.20 15.08
N VAL A 46 -20.49 -0.77 14.70
CA VAL A 46 -20.32 0.38 13.80
C VAL A 46 -20.87 0.02 12.41
N PRO A 47 -21.65 0.89 11.75
CA PRO A 47 -22.11 0.66 10.38
C PRO A 47 -20.95 0.37 9.43
N HIS A 48 -21.09 -0.63 8.57
CA HIS A 48 -20.04 -1.09 7.65
C HIS A 48 -19.37 0.06 6.88
N VAL A 49 -20.16 0.98 6.32
CA VAL A 49 -19.64 2.12 5.53
C VAL A 49 -18.69 2.97 6.38
N LEU A 50 -19.09 3.33 7.59
CA LEU A 50 -18.27 4.12 8.50
C LEU A 50 -17.02 3.37 8.95
N ALA A 51 -17.14 2.07 9.28
CA ALA A 51 -15.99 1.25 9.65
C ALA A 51 -14.97 1.13 8.50
N GLN A 52 -15.46 1.05 7.26
CA GLN A 52 -14.63 1.01 6.07
C GLN A 52 -13.92 2.35 5.83
N GLU A 53 -14.63 3.48 5.94
CA GLU A 53 -14.05 4.82 5.86
C GLU A 53 -12.95 5.02 6.92
N MET A 54 -13.21 4.64 8.18
CA MET A 54 -12.22 4.74 9.25
C MET A 54 -10.93 3.94 8.96
N ALA A 55 -11.07 2.73 8.41
CA ALA A 55 -9.92 1.91 8.06
C ALA A 55 -9.15 2.47 6.85
N GLN A 56 -9.86 3.05 5.88
CA GLN A 56 -9.25 3.71 4.72
C GLN A 56 -8.52 5.00 5.12
N ASP A 57 -9.11 5.81 6.00
CA ASP A 57 -8.50 7.03 6.53
C ASP A 57 -7.22 6.70 7.29
N PHE A 58 -7.23 5.65 8.12
CA PHE A 58 -6.02 5.17 8.80
C PHE A 58 -4.95 4.70 7.80
N TRP A 59 -5.32 3.93 6.78
CA TRP A 59 -4.35 3.56 5.74
C TRP A 59 -3.76 4.79 5.05
N HIS A 60 -4.59 5.77 4.73
CA HIS A 60 -4.16 6.99 4.06
C HIS A 60 -3.23 7.83 4.95
N SER A 61 -3.53 7.96 6.24
CA SER A 61 -2.68 8.72 7.17
C SER A 61 -1.29 8.10 7.33
N GLU A 62 -1.20 6.78 7.31
CA GLU A 62 0.07 6.06 7.52
C GLU A 62 0.88 5.87 6.24
N THR A 63 0.23 5.76 5.08
CA THR A 63 0.92 5.50 3.80
C THR A 63 1.03 6.72 2.90
N GLY A 64 0.23 7.76 3.13
CA GLY A 64 0.08 8.90 2.25
C GLY A 64 -0.60 8.57 0.91
N ALA A 65 -1.08 7.33 0.73
CA ALA A 65 -1.68 6.85 -0.50
C ALA A 65 -3.13 6.42 -0.26
N PRO A 66 -4.06 6.68 -1.20
CA PRO A 66 -5.40 6.13 -1.11
C PRO A 66 -5.36 4.60 -1.19
N ALA A 67 -6.23 3.92 -0.45
CA ALA A 67 -6.38 2.47 -0.48
C ALA A 67 -7.19 1.97 -1.70
N TYR A 68 -7.87 2.87 -2.43
CA TYR A 68 -8.71 2.52 -3.57
C TYR A 68 -7.90 2.44 -4.87
N VAL A 69 -8.32 1.55 -5.76
CA VAL A 69 -7.86 1.52 -7.15
C VAL A 69 -8.68 2.56 -7.90
N VAL A 70 -8.02 3.58 -8.46
CA VAL A 70 -8.63 4.35 -9.55
C VAL A 70 -8.64 3.40 -10.75
N VAL A 71 -9.79 2.79 -11.01
CA VAL A 71 -9.99 2.13 -12.29
C VAL A 71 -10.29 3.27 -13.25
N ASP A 72 -9.31 3.69 -14.03
CA ASP A 72 -9.60 4.52 -15.19
C ASP A 72 -10.49 3.65 -16.10
N GLU A 73 -11.76 4.04 -16.25
CA GLU A 73 -12.67 3.49 -17.24
C GLU A 73 -12.16 3.91 -18.63
N GLU A 74 -11.05 3.34 -19.09
CA GLU A 74 -10.68 3.37 -20.51
C GLU A 74 -11.63 2.43 -21.26
N GLU A 75 -12.67 3.05 -21.81
CA GLU A 75 -13.35 2.68 -23.07
C GLU A 75 -13.66 1.19 -23.21
N ALA A 76 -14.83 0.78 -22.72
CA ALA A 76 -15.47 -0.41 -23.28
C ALA A 76 -15.64 -0.16 -24.79
N PRO A 77 -15.04 -0.96 -25.70
CA PRO A 77 -15.32 -0.82 -27.11
C PRO A 77 -16.81 -1.10 -27.29
N ASP A 78 -17.53 -0.09 -27.79
CA ASP A 78 -18.91 -0.21 -28.20
C ASP A 78 -19.09 -1.53 -28.96
N ALA A 79 -19.96 -2.38 -28.43
CA ALA A 79 -20.41 -3.57 -29.13
C ALA A 79 -21.26 -3.09 -30.31
N ASP A 80 -20.58 -2.86 -31.43
CA ASP A 80 -21.16 -2.42 -32.69
C ASP A 80 -22.25 -3.41 -33.17
N HIS A 81 -23.30 -2.80 -33.69
CA HIS A 81 -24.56 -3.37 -34.18
C HIS A 81 -24.43 -4.37 -35.33
#